data_AF-A0A2E5KS24-F1
#
_entry.id   AF-A0A2E5KS24-F1
#
_cell.length_a   1.000
_cell.length_b   1.000
_cell.length_c   1.000
_cell.angle_alpha   90.00
_cell.angle_beta   90.00
_cell.angle_gamma   90.00
#
_symmetry.space_group_name_H-M   'P 1'
#
loop_
_entity.id
_entity.type
_entity.pdbx_description
1 polymer ?
#
loop_
_entity_poly.entity_id
_entity_poly.type
_entity_poly.pdbx_seq_one_letter_code
_entity_poly.pdbx_strand_id
1 'polypeptide(L)' 'METQRCIRSLDRIADVFLPTWRDELAEIGCRHPDIACVTDSLIGSLDDARGDSGLKKLRE' A
#
# COMPACT_ATOMS: atom_id res chain seq x y z
N MET A 1 8.69 -24.70 -2.17
CA MET A 1 9.64 -23.60 -2.44
C MET A 1 9.07 -22.51 -3.37
N GLU A 2 8.10 -22.83 -4.23
CA GLU A 2 7.50 -21.88 -5.19
C GLU A 2 6.62 -20.80 -4.51
N THR A 3 5.82 -21.18 -3.52
CA THR A 3 4.97 -20.27 -2.73
C THR A 3 5.77 -19.13 -2.08
N GLN A 4 6.94 -19.45 -1.50
CA GLN A 4 7.86 -18.47 -0.89
C GLN A 4 8.52 -17.54 -1.92
N ARG A 5 8.57 -17.93 -3.20
CA ARG A 5 9.05 -17.07 -4.29
C ARG A 5 7.93 -16.13 -4.74
N CYS A 6 6.69 -16.62 -4.86
CA CYS A 6 5.52 -15.79 -5.14
C CYS A 6 5.28 -14.73 -4.06
N ILE A 7 5.36 -15.10 -2.78
CA ILE A 7 5.22 -14.18 -1.64
C ILE A 7 6.24 -13.04 -1.74
N ARG A 8 7.52 -13.35 -1.99
CA ARG A 8 8.58 -12.33 -2.15
C ARG A 8 8.39 -11.44 -3.37
N SER A 9 7.88 -11.98 -4.48
CA SER A 9 7.56 -11.18 -5.65
C SER A 9 6.42 -10.21 -5.38
N LEU A 10 5.37 -10.66 -4.67
CA LEU A 10 4.25 -9.81 -4.27
C LEU A 10 4.69 -8.73 -3.29
N ASP A 11 5.54 -9.07 -2.32
CA ASP A 11 6.12 -8.12 -1.35
C ASP A 11 6.93 -7.02 -2.06
N ARG A 12 7.76 -7.42 -3.03
CA ARG A 12 8.53 -6.49 -3.85
C ARG A 12 7.66 -5.58 -4.72
N ILE A 13 6.58 -6.12 -5.29
CA ILE A 13 5.60 -5.33 -6.06
C ILE A 13 4.94 -4.32 -5.12
N ALA A 14 4.45 -4.75 -3.96
CA ALA A 14 3.83 -3.87 -2.98
C ALA A 14 4.77 -2.74 -2.54
N ASP A 15 6.05 -3.03 -2.25
CA ASP A 15 7.02 -2.01 -1.83
C ASP A 15 7.31 -0.96 -2.91
N VAL A 16 7.19 -1.31 -4.19
CA VAL A 16 7.36 -0.37 -5.32
C VAL A 16 6.10 0.47 -5.56
N PHE A 17 4.93 -0.16 -5.53
CA PHE A 17 3.69 0.53 -5.92
C PHE A 17 3.04 1.29 -4.75
N LEU A 18 3.08 0.79 -3.51
CA LEU A 18 2.43 1.44 -2.37
C LEU A 18 2.92 2.88 -2.11
N PRO A 19 4.24 3.19 -2.16
CA PRO A 19 4.70 4.57 -2.00
C PRO A 19 4.19 5.47 -3.12
N THR A 20 4.25 4.99 -4.37
CA THR A 20 3.79 5.76 -5.55
C THR A 20 2.30 6.10 -5.42
N TRP A 21 1.47 5.13 -5.04
CA TRP A 21 0.03 5.36 -4.86
C TRP A 21 -0.26 6.30 -3.70
N ARG A 22 0.53 6.24 -2.63
CA ARG A 22 0.43 7.16 -1.51
C ARG A 22 0.72 8.61 -1.92
N ASP A 23 1.82 8.84 -2.65
CA ASP A 23 2.19 10.17 -3.14
C ASP A 23 1.11 10.75 -4.06
N GLU A 24 0.60 9.96 -5.01
CA GLU A 24 -0.47 10.40 -5.92
C GLU A 24 -1.76 10.75 -5.17
N LEU A 25 -2.17 9.93 -4.19
CA LEU A 25 -3.35 10.22 -3.36
C LEU A 25 -3.16 11.48 -2.52
N ALA A 26 -1.95 11.71 -2.00
CA ALA A 26 -1.62 12.91 -1.25
C ALA A 26 -1.67 14.17 -2.15
N GLU A 27 -1.16 14.07 -3.38
CA GLU A 27 -1.23 15.16 -4.36
C GLU A 27 -2.70 15.48 -4.73
N ILE A 28 -3.50 14.45 -5.00
CA ILE A 28 -4.93 14.60 -5.32
C ILE A 28 -5.67 15.26 -4.16
N GLY A 29 -5.45 14.82 -2.92
CA GLY A 29 -6.07 15.41 -1.73
C GLY A 29 -5.65 16.87 -1.52
N CYS A 30 -4.39 17.20 -1.82
CA CYS A 30 -3.89 18.58 -1.76
C CYS A 30 -4.55 19.48 -2.83
N ARG A 31 -4.76 18.95 -4.04
CA ARG A 31 -5.39 19.68 -5.15
C ARG A 31 -6.91 19.79 -5.01
N HIS A 32 -7.54 18.82 -4.37
CA HIS A 32 -8.99 18.70 -4.25
C HIS A 32 -9.39 18.56 -2.76
N PRO A 33 -9.46 19.67 -2.01
CA PRO A 33 -9.77 19.64 -0.58
C PRO A 33 -11.16 19.07 -0.27
N ASP A 34 -12.07 19.06 -1.24
CA ASP A 34 -13.40 18.45 -1.15
C ASP A 34 -13.36 16.92 -1.01
N ILE A 35 -12.32 16.26 -1.52
CA ILE A 35 -12.09 14.82 -1.39
C ILE A 35 -10.88 14.46 -0.53
N ALA A 36 -10.23 15.44 0.11
CA ALA A 36 -9.06 15.20 0.95
C ALA A 36 -9.30 14.14 2.05
N CYS A 37 -10.49 14.15 2.66
CA CYS A 37 -10.89 13.14 3.65
C CYS A 37 -10.91 11.70 3.06
N VAL A 38 -11.33 11.56 1.81
CA VAL A 38 -11.35 10.26 1.11
C VAL A 38 -9.93 9.81 0.81
N THR A 39 -9.07 10.71 0.31
CA THR A 39 -7.68 10.38 0.02
C THR A 39 -6.89 10.03 1.29
N ASP A 40 -7.12 10.72 2.41
CA ASP A 40 -6.52 10.38 3.70
C ASP A 40 -6.95 8.98 4.19
N SER A 41 -8.25 8.66 4.08
CA SER A 41 -8.75 7.32 4.45
C SER A 41 -8.16 6.21 3.58
N LEU A 42 -7.93 6.47 2.30
CA LEU A 42 -7.27 5.53 1.38
C LEU A 42 -5.80 5.35 1.74
N ILE A 43 -5.08 6.44 2.03
CA ILE A 43 -3.69 6.38 2.49
C ILE A 43 -3.57 5.57 3.79
N GLY A 44 -4.46 5.81 4.76
CA GLY A 44 -4.51 5.03 6.00
C GLY A 44 -4.73 3.54 5.75
N SER A 45 -5.60 3.18 4.80
CA SER A 45 -5.84 1.78 4.42
C SER A 45 -4.63 1.13 3.74
N LEU A 46 -3.87 1.91 2.93
CA LEU A 46 -2.63 1.45 2.31
C LEU A 46 -1.52 1.23 3.34
N ASP A 47 -1.40 2.11 4.34
CA ASP A 47 -0.44 1.97 5.44
C ASP A 47 -0.77 0.74 6.30
N ASP A 48 -2.06 0.51 6.60
CA ASP A 48 -2.51 -0.69 7.32
C ASP A 48 -2.23 -1.98 6.52
N ALA A 49 -2.50 -1.98 5.20
CA ALA A 49 -2.17 -3.10 4.32
C ALA A 49 -0.65 -3.37 4.23
N ARG A 50 0.19 -2.34 4.38
CA ARG A 50 1.65 -2.49 4.48
C ARG A 50 2.05 -3.07 5.84
N GLY A 51 1.37 -2.70 6.91
CA GLY A 51 1.58 -3.20 8.27
C GLY A 51 1.12 -4.64 8.49
N ASP A 52 -0.08 -4.99 8.01
CA ASP A 52 -0.74 -6.29 8.15
C ASP A 52 -0.59 -7.17 6.90
N SER A 53 0.31 -6.84 5.96
CA SER A 53 0.48 -7.63 4.75
C SER A 53 0.55 -9.11 5.11
N GLY A 54 -0.49 -9.87 4.78
CA GLY A 54 -0.61 -11.28 5.15
C GLY A 54 0.59 -12.11 4.69
N LEU A 55 1.38 -11.56 3.76
CA LEU A 55 2.70 -12.01 3.36
C LEU A 55 3.68 -12.16 4.55
N LYS A 56 3.61 -11.31 5.57
CA LYS A 56 4.42 -11.38 6.79
C LYS A 56 4.07 -12.62 7.62
N LYS A 57 2.77 -12.93 7.76
CA LYS A 57 2.26 -14.15 8.40
C LYS A 57 2.58 -15.42 7.60
N LEU A 58 2.69 -15.32 6.26
CA LEU A 58 3.08 -16.42 5.36
C LEU A 58 4.60 -16.62 5.25
N ARG A 59 5.39 -15.67 5.78
CA ARG A 59 6.86 -15.70 5.78
C ARG A 59 7.43 -16.43 7.00
N GLU A 60 6.69 -16.46 8.12
CA GLU A 60 6.99 -17.27 9.32
C GLU A 60 6.68 -18.76 9.07
#